data_AF-A0A6M0RPB7-F1
#
_entry.id   AF-A0A6M0RPB7-F1
#
_cell.length_a   1.000
_cell.length_b   1.000
_cell.length_c   1.000
_cell.angle_alpha   90.00
_cell.angle_beta   90.00
_cell.angle_gamma   90.00
#
_symmetry.space_group_name_H-M   'P 1'
#
loop_
_entity.id
_entity.type
_entity.pdbx_description
1 polymer ?
#
loop_
_entity_poly.entity_id
_entity_poly.type
_entity_poly.pdbx_seq_one_letter_code
_entity_poly.pdbx_strand_id
1 'polypeptide(L)'
;MSDELYTLAYLTQYPKINQILQGVIGVFEKVFLGRIRGYYLQGSFGNRSTVTNSDLDMYVIFKENFSSSGEAMTALSVSRSCAQISPLLLEIKPGAELDLYRVEHAGIALNFKYSTQFLYGEDIRAQIPTFTSDAWVWWAMKAPQASLRVTRSAKVLIFPLQQPDTQAEFYGYERQTIPNADGVDRQSSKWLVATVGWIATALVAHRTKQYVGSKGEAVQLYKTQINDQWTTLVEQVYEQCRNCWHYLIPEGEADRQILQSLCQDALDFSNHYLTIYRNFVLHTLSEGMSQQQLLATENLAQVIYPDDQEIVNALEKLQKSNHEKLRKAACKTEYTIKQILDVK
;
A
#
# COMPACT_ATOMS: atom_id res chain seq x y z
N MET A 1 22.51 6.06 -33.40
CA MET A 1 21.77 6.14 -32.13
C MET A 1 22.83 6.45 -31.09
N SER A 2 22.79 7.62 -30.45
CA SER A 2 23.81 7.98 -29.47
C SER A 2 23.71 7.02 -28.28
N ASP A 3 24.84 6.40 -27.92
CA ASP A 3 25.02 5.58 -26.71
C ASP A 3 25.01 6.44 -25.42
N GLU A 4 24.36 7.61 -25.45
CA GLU A 4 24.28 8.47 -24.28
C GLU A 4 23.30 7.86 -23.28
N LEU A 5 23.85 7.38 -22.17
CA LEU A 5 23.10 7.01 -20.99
C LEU A 5 22.24 8.20 -20.52
N TYR A 6 20.97 7.95 -20.24
CA TYR A 6 20.06 8.96 -19.68
C TYR A 6 20.65 9.55 -18.40
N THR A 7 20.81 10.88 -18.37
CA THR A 7 21.34 11.57 -17.18
C THR A 7 20.25 11.70 -16.13
N LEU A 8 20.48 11.14 -14.94
CA LEU A 8 19.53 11.20 -13.83
C LEU A 8 19.63 12.53 -13.09
N ALA A 9 18.50 13.18 -12.84
CA ALA A 9 18.38 14.38 -12.01
C ALA A 9 18.64 14.11 -10.52
N TYR A 10 18.32 12.89 -10.06
CA TYR A 10 18.63 12.40 -8.73
C TYR A 10 19.53 11.16 -8.81
N LEU A 11 20.65 11.20 -8.09
CA LEU A 11 21.56 10.07 -7.93
C LEU A 11 21.40 9.47 -6.54
N THR A 12 21.20 8.17 -6.48
CA THR A 12 21.39 7.43 -5.22
C THR A 12 22.88 7.36 -4.90
N GLN A 13 23.20 7.07 -3.63
CA GLN A 13 24.59 6.80 -3.20
C GLN A 13 25.14 5.45 -3.72
N TYR A 14 24.35 4.68 -4.47
CA TYR A 14 24.69 3.35 -4.95
C TYR A 14 24.81 3.35 -6.48
N PRO A 15 26.02 3.37 -7.05
CA PRO A 15 26.20 3.43 -8.51
C PRO A 15 25.46 2.35 -9.29
N LYS A 16 25.41 1.12 -8.75
CA LYS A 16 24.66 0.00 -9.36
C LYS A 16 23.15 0.28 -9.46
N ILE A 17 22.57 0.94 -8.45
CA ILE A 17 21.14 1.31 -8.49
C ILE A 17 20.89 2.37 -9.57
N ASN A 18 21.79 3.36 -9.68
CA ASN A 18 21.69 4.37 -10.73
C ASN A 18 21.73 3.73 -12.13
N GLN A 19 22.59 2.73 -12.34
CA GLN A 19 22.65 1.96 -13.59
C GLN A 19 21.36 1.18 -13.88
N ILE A 20 20.76 0.54 -12.86
CA ILE A 20 19.47 -0.14 -13.01
C ILE A 20 18.39 0.86 -13.41
N LEU A 21 18.31 2.02 -12.74
CA LEU A 21 17.34 3.06 -13.05
C LEU A 21 17.50 3.59 -14.49
N GLN A 22 18.73 3.84 -14.93
CA GLN A 22 19.03 4.23 -16.32
C GLN A 22 18.61 3.16 -17.33
N GLY A 23 18.85 1.88 -17.00
CA GLY A 23 18.43 0.75 -17.83
C GLY A 23 16.91 0.70 -17.98
N VAL A 24 16.16 0.82 -16.87
CA VAL A 24 14.69 0.86 -16.90
C VAL A 24 14.18 2.04 -17.72
N ILE A 25 14.72 3.24 -17.50
CA ILE A 25 14.37 4.44 -18.29
C ILE A 25 14.59 4.16 -19.77
N GLY A 26 15.75 3.62 -20.15
CA GLY A 26 16.08 3.35 -21.54
C GLY A 26 15.19 2.30 -22.20
N VAL A 27 14.72 1.29 -21.45
CA VAL A 27 13.72 0.33 -21.95
C VAL A 27 12.38 1.04 -22.20
N PHE A 28 11.88 1.80 -21.23
CA PHE A 28 10.59 2.48 -21.36
C PHE A 28 10.59 3.55 -22.48
N GLU A 29 11.65 4.35 -22.59
CA GLU A 29 11.76 5.37 -23.64
C GLU A 29 11.78 4.73 -25.05
N LYS A 30 12.38 3.55 -25.19
CA LYS A 30 12.37 2.81 -26.46
C LYS A 30 11.00 2.23 -26.80
N VAL A 31 10.24 1.77 -25.80
CA VAL A 31 8.92 1.14 -26.01
C VAL A 31 7.80 2.18 -26.15
N PHE A 32 7.89 3.30 -25.42
CA PHE A 32 6.83 4.30 -25.29
C PHE A 32 7.29 5.69 -25.75
N LEU A 33 7.78 5.77 -26.99
CA LEU A 33 8.35 6.98 -27.57
C LEU A 33 7.44 8.21 -27.39
N GLY A 34 7.92 9.21 -26.64
CA GLY A 34 7.23 10.48 -26.41
C GLY A 34 6.01 10.42 -25.49
N ARG A 35 5.66 9.24 -24.96
CA ARG A 35 4.47 9.02 -24.10
C ARG A 35 4.74 9.20 -22.62
N ILE A 36 5.99 9.10 -22.18
CA ILE A 36 6.35 9.24 -20.77
C ILE A 36 6.49 10.73 -20.42
N ARG A 37 5.86 11.13 -19.32
CA ARG A 37 6.02 12.45 -18.69
C ARG A 37 7.29 12.49 -17.87
N GLY A 38 7.49 11.50 -17.00
CA GLY A 38 8.69 11.43 -16.18
C GLY A 38 8.80 10.18 -15.33
N TYR A 39 9.99 10.00 -14.76
CA TYR A 39 10.37 8.87 -13.93
C TYR A 39 10.70 9.36 -12.53
N TYR A 40 10.25 8.62 -11.53
CA TYR A 40 10.36 9.04 -10.14
C TYR A 40 10.73 7.86 -9.25
N LEU A 41 11.73 8.06 -8.40
CA LEU A 41 12.16 7.07 -7.41
C LEU A 41 11.33 7.22 -6.14
N GLN A 42 10.73 6.14 -5.67
CA GLN A 42 9.98 6.10 -4.41
C GLN A 42 10.78 5.35 -3.34
N GLY A 43 10.33 5.47 -2.10
CA GLY A 43 10.67 4.51 -1.06
C GLY A 43 12.05 4.75 -0.48
N SER A 44 12.66 3.67 -0.01
CA SER A 44 13.85 3.75 0.84
C SER A 44 15.08 4.37 0.16
N PHE A 45 15.22 4.18 -1.16
CA PHE A 45 16.28 4.78 -1.96
C PHE A 45 16.01 6.27 -2.26
N GLY A 46 14.74 6.68 -2.32
CA GLY A 46 14.33 8.08 -2.52
C GLY A 46 14.42 8.94 -1.26
N ASN A 47 14.25 8.35 -0.07
CA ASN A 47 14.30 9.06 1.21
C ASN A 47 15.56 8.74 2.04
N ARG A 48 16.54 8.02 1.46
CA ARG A 48 17.82 7.65 2.09
C ARG A 48 17.69 6.82 3.38
N SER A 49 16.61 6.06 3.51
CA SER A 49 16.41 5.14 4.64
C SER A 49 16.72 3.68 4.32
N THR A 50 17.34 3.39 3.16
CA THR A 50 17.55 2.03 2.67
C THR A 50 18.36 1.13 3.62
N VAL A 51 17.90 -0.12 3.73
CA VAL A 51 18.58 -1.26 4.34
C VAL A 51 18.86 -2.33 3.27
N THR A 52 19.75 -3.30 3.54
CA THR A 52 20.28 -4.25 2.54
C THR A 52 19.23 -4.87 1.61
N ASN A 53 18.09 -5.32 2.13
CA ASN A 53 17.05 -5.98 1.33
C ASN A 53 15.84 -5.07 1.03
N SER A 54 16.09 -3.77 0.88
CA SER A 54 15.05 -2.84 0.46
C SER A 54 14.72 -2.99 -1.02
N ASP A 55 13.45 -2.79 -1.35
CA ASP A 55 12.99 -2.79 -2.74
C ASP A 55 13.41 -1.51 -3.45
N LEU A 56 13.50 -1.61 -4.77
CA LEU A 56 13.61 -0.47 -5.67
C LEU A 56 12.22 -0.13 -6.21
N ASP A 57 11.58 0.86 -5.59
CA ASP A 57 10.25 1.34 -5.99
C ASP A 57 10.38 2.53 -6.95
N MET A 58 9.69 2.51 -8.10
CA MET A 58 9.65 3.66 -9.00
C MET A 58 8.29 3.86 -9.67
N TYR A 59 7.95 5.12 -9.93
CA TYR A 59 6.84 5.50 -10.78
C TYR A 59 7.32 5.82 -12.19
N VAL A 60 6.51 5.41 -13.16
CA VAL A 60 6.63 5.83 -14.56
C VAL A 60 5.32 6.51 -14.93
N ILE A 61 5.35 7.84 -15.06
CA ILE A 61 4.14 8.62 -15.32
C ILE A 61 4.00 8.84 -16.82
N PHE A 62 2.88 8.39 -17.39
CA PHE A 62 2.50 8.60 -18.78
C PHE A 62 1.79 9.95 -18.91
N LYS A 63 2.04 10.65 -20.03
CA LYS A 63 1.37 11.92 -20.35
C LYS A 63 -0.13 11.68 -20.51
N GLU A 64 -0.91 12.56 -19.89
CA GLU A 64 -2.38 12.53 -19.92
C GLU A 64 -2.94 11.19 -19.38
N ASN A 65 -3.79 10.52 -20.15
CA ASN A 65 -4.23 9.15 -19.89
C ASN A 65 -3.44 8.15 -20.74
N PHE A 66 -3.54 6.87 -20.42
CA PHE A 66 -3.15 5.84 -21.38
C PHE A 66 -3.99 5.99 -22.67
N SER A 67 -3.34 5.93 -23.83
CA SER A 67 -3.98 6.05 -25.15
C SER A 67 -4.93 4.88 -25.43
N SER A 68 -4.70 3.74 -24.79
CA SER A 68 -5.60 2.57 -24.84
C SER A 68 -5.37 1.65 -23.65
N SER A 69 -6.30 0.72 -23.42
CA SER A 69 -6.08 -0.40 -22.50
C SER A 69 -4.87 -1.25 -22.90
N GLY A 70 -4.57 -1.35 -24.20
CA GLY A 70 -3.39 -2.02 -24.72
C GLY A 70 -2.08 -1.36 -24.29
N GLU A 71 -2.02 -0.03 -24.26
CA GLU A 71 -0.83 0.71 -23.77
C GLU A 71 -0.60 0.41 -22.28
N ALA A 72 -1.65 0.49 -21.46
CA ALA A 72 -1.56 0.19 -20.03
C ALA A 72 -1.09 -1.26 -19.77
N MET A 73 -1.64 -2.24 -20.51
CA MET A 73 -1.23 -3.65 -20.41
C MET A 73 0.22 -3.87 -20.85
N THR A 74 0.65 -3.17 -21.89
CA THR A 74 2.04 -3.20 -22.37
C THR A 74 2.97 -2.61 -21.32
N ALA A 75 2.62 -1.48 -20.71
CA ALA A 75 3.41 -0.84 -19.65
C ALA A 75 3.58 -1.76 -18.43
N LEU A 76 2.51 -2.45 -18.02
CA LEU A 76 2.56 -3.47 -16.97
C LEU A 76 3.40 -4.70 -17.38
N SER A 77 3.38 -5.09 -18.65
CA SER A 77 4.22 -6.18 -19.15
C SER A 77 5.70 -5.81 -19.11
N VAL A 78 6.07 -4.62 -19.60
CA VAL A 78 7.45 -4.11 -19.57
C VAL A 78 7.94 -3.99 -18.13
N SER A 79 7.10 -3.47 -17.23
CA SER A 79 7.40 -3.39 -15.79
C SER A 79 7.78 -4.76 -15.22
N ARG A 80 6.97 -5.79 -15.49
CA ARG A 80 7.23 -7.17 -15.03
C ARG A 80 8.50 -7.76 -15.64
N SER A 81 8.73 -7.54 -16.94
CA SER A 81 9.97 -8.01 -17.59
C SER A 81 11.22 -7.36 -17.00
N CYS A 82 11.17 -6.05 -16.71
CA CYS A 82 12.29 -5.37 -16.03
C CYS A 82 12.51 -5.93 -14.61
N ALA A 83 11.43 -6.21 -13.87
CA ALA A 83 11.52 -6.81 -12.54
C ALA A 83 12.17 -8.21 -12.56
N GLN A 84 11.84 -9.03 -13.57
CA GLN A 84 12.38 -10.40 -13.70
C GLN A 84 13.90 -10.46 -13.98
N ILE A 85 14.44 -9.43 -14.61
CA ILE A 85 15.88 -9.35 -14.94
C ILE A 85 16.66 -8.49 -13.94
N SER A 86 15.97 -7.85 -12.99
CA SER A 86 16.59 -7.04 -11.96
C SER A 86 17.22 -7.94 -10.89
N PRO A 87 18.44 -7.65 -10.42
CA PRO A 87 19.06 -8.37 -9.30
C PRO A 87 18.44 -8.00 -7.95
N LEU A 88 17.46 -7.09 -7.93
CA LEU A 88 16.73 -6.62 -6.76
C LEU A 88 15.23 -6.74 -7.01
N LEU A 89 14.46 -6.79 -5.92
CA LEU A 89 13.02 -6.58 -6.01
C LEU A 89 12.75 -5.16 -6.54
N LEU A 90 12.34 -5.12 -7.81
CA LEU A 90 12.05 -3.90 -8.54
C LEU A 90 10.54 -3.81 -8.74
N GLU A 91 9.93 -2.78 -8.15
CA GLU A 91 8.52 -2.46 -8.34
C GLU A 91 8.40 -1.21 -9.21
N ILE A 92 7.92 -1.39 -10.45
CA ILE A 92 7.64 -0.29 -11.38
C ILE A 92 6.13 -0.07 -11.42
N LYS A 93 5.70 1.14 -11.07
CA LYS A 93 4.31 1.57 -11.02
C LYS A 93 4.01 2.50 -12.21
N PRO A 94 3.59 1.96 -13.37
CA PRO A 94 3.11 2.79 -14.45
C PRO A 94 1.79 3.45 -14.04
N GLY A 95 1.69 4.76 -14.25
CA GLY A 95 0.49 5.54 -13.91
C GLY A 95 0.20 6.61 -14.94
N ALA A 96 -1.08 6.95 -15.11
CA ALA A 96 -1.50 8.08 -15.93
C ALA A 96 -1.33 9.39 -15.15
N GLU A 97 -0.81 10.43 -15.79
CA GLU A 97 -0.70 11.77 -15.22
C GLU A 97 -2.07 12.28 -14.73
N LEU A 98 -3.15 12.08 -15.49
CA LEU A 98 -4.49 12.54 -15.12
C LEU A 98 -5.02 11.92 -13.82
N ASP A 99 -4.55 10.72 -13.45
CA ASP A 99 -4.95 10.08 -12.20
C ASP A 99 -4.40 10.85 -10.99
N LEU A 100 -3.32 11.60 -11.13
CA LEU A 100 -2.73 12.39 -10.05
C LEU A 100 -3.53 13.68 -9.75
N TYR A 101 -4.49 14.03 -10.59
CA TYR A 101 -5.36 15.20 -10.41
C TYR A 101 -6.76 14.83 -9.86
N ARG A 102 -7.07 13.54 -9.73
CA ARG A 102 -8.39 13.04 -9.32
C ARG A 102 -8.49 12.91 -7.81
N VAL A 103 -9.59 13.39 -7.22
CA VAL A 103 -9.83 13.32 -5.77
C VAL A 103 -9.93 11.88 -5.27
N GLU A 104 -10.43 10.96 -6.10
CA GLU A 104 -10.53 9.54 -5.82
C GLU A 104 -9.15 8.88 -5.64
N HIS A 105 -8.12 9.50 -6.20
CA HIS A 105 -6.74 9.03 -6.16
C HIS A 105 -5.84 9.91 -5.28
N ALA A 106 -6.42 10.74 -4.41
CA ALA A 106 -5.70 11.67 -3.54
C ALA A 106 -4.52 11.03 -2.82
N GLY A 107 -4.67 9.83 -2.26
CA GLY A 107 -3.55 9.17 -1.57
C GLY A 107 -2.41 8.73 -2.48
N ILE A 108 -2.69 8.29 -3.71
CA ILE A 108 -1.65 8.00 -4.71
C ILE A 108 -0.95 9.31 -5.10
N ALA A 109 -1.72 10.37 -5.37
CA ALA A 109 -1.20 11.66 -5.76
C ALA A 109 -0.33 12.31 -4.67
N LEU A 110 -0.76 12.25 -3.40
CA LEU A 110 0.01 12.76 -2.26
C LEU A 110 1.29 11.93 -2.03
N ASN A 111 1.20 10.59 -2.12
CA ASN A 111 2.37 9.72 -2.04
C ASN A 111 3.38 9.98 -3.16
N PHE A 112 2.89 10.19 -4.38
CA PHE A 112 3.73 10.57 -5.49
C PHE A 112 4.38 11.95 -5.25
N LYS A 113 3.59 12.95 -4.86
CA LYS A 113 4.05 14.33 -4.70
C LYS A 113 5.10 14.49 -3.62
N TYR A 114 4.89 13.89 -2.45
CA TYR A 114 5.72 14.13 -1.27
C TYR A 114 6.78 13.05 -1.01
N SER A 115 6.62 11.85 -1.56
CA SER A 115 7.45 10.69 -1.21
C SER A 115 8.22 10.10 -2.39
N THR A 116 8.47 10.92 -3.41
CA THR A 116 9.30 10.54 -4.57
C THR A 116 10.41 11.54 -4.85
N GLN A 117 11.47 11.09 -5.53
CA GLN A 117 12.53 11.91 -6.12
C GLN A 117 12.43 11.86 -7.63
N PHE A 118 12.51 13.01 -8.29
CA PHE A 118 12.50 13.09 -9.74
C PHE A 118 13.81 12.53 -10.33
N LEU A 119 13.69 11.63 -11.31
CA LEU A 119 14.82 10.97 -11.97
C LEU A 119 15.09 11.52 -13.37
N TYR A 120 14.07 11.60 -14.23
CA TYR A 120 14.24 11.95 -15.65
C TYR A 120 12.91 12.36 -16.29
N GLY A 121 12.96 13.19 -17.34
CA GLY A 121 11.79 13.69 -18.08
C GLY A 121 11.37 15.09 -17.65
N GLU A 122 10.09 15.28 -17.36
CA GLU A 122 9.50 16.52 -16.84
C GLU A 122 8.93 16.30 -15.44
N ASP A 123 9.38 17.10 -14.46
CA ASP A 123 8.91 17.03 -13.08
C ASP A 123 7.56 17.73 -12.92
N ILE A 124 6.51 16.95 -12.66
CA ILE A 124 5.14 17.44 -12.48
C ILE A 124 4.69 17.50 -11.02
N ARG A 125 5.55 17.16 -10.04
CA ARG A 125 5.15 17.11 -8.62
C ARG A 125 4.61 18.45 -8.12
N ALA A 126 5.17 19.56 -8.61
CA ALA A 126 4.71 20.90 -8.27
C ALA A 126 3.31 21.24 -8.84
N GLN A 127 2.89 20.56 -9.91
CA GLN A 127 1.62 20.81 -10.61
C GLN A 127 0.44 20.05 -9.98
N ILE A 128 0.73 19.00 -9.21
CA ILE A 128 -0.30 18.18 -8.56
C ILE A 128 -1.06 19.02 -7.53
N PRO A 129 -2.41 19.00 -7.54
CA PRO A 129 -3.22 19.79 -6.63
C PRO A 129 -2.98 19.40 -5.17
N THR A 130 -3.32 20.31 -4.27
CA THR A 130 -3.47 19.96 -2.86
C THR A 130 -4.79 19.22 -2.66
N PHE A 131 -4.78 18.18 -1.85
CA PHE A 131 -5.98 17.44 -1.45
C PHE A 131 -6.35 17.77 -0.01
N THR A 132 -7.62 17.59 0.34
CA THR A 132 -8.07 17.76 1.72
C THR A 132 -7.52 16.64 2.60
N SER A 133 -7.38 16.92 3.90
CA SER A 133 -7.02 15.90 4.87
C SER A 133 -8.01 14.73 4.89
N ASP A 134 -9.29 14.97 4.63
CA ASP A 134 -10.29 13.92 4.62
C ASP A 134 -10.14 12.96 3.44
N ALA A 135 -9.75 13.46 2.26
CA ALA A 135 -9.43 12.61 1.12
C ALA A 135 -8.22 11.71 1.42
N TRP A 136 -7.21 12.25 2.10
CA TRP A 136 -6.07 11.47 2.60
C TRP A 136 -6.49 10.42 3.63
N VAL A 137 -7.25 10.81 4.66
CA VAL A 137 -7.72 9.90 5.71
C VAL A 137 -8.53 8.75 5.11
N TRP A 138 -9.41 9.03 4.16
CA TRP A 138 -10.21 8.01 3.50
C TRP A 138 -9.33 6.97 2.78
N TRP A 139 -8.33 7.44 2.03
CA TRP A 139 -7.38 6.56 1.38
C TRP A 139 -6.54 5.76 2.38
N ALA A 140 -5.99 6.43 3.40
CA ALA A 140 -5.12 5.84 4.40
C ALA A 140 -5.86 4.78 5.23
N MET A 141 -7.12 5.02 5.60
CA MET A 141 -7.95 4.06 6.32
C MET A 141 -8.27 2.80 5.51
N LYS A 142 -8.25 2.87 4.18
CA LYS A 142 -8.45 1.71 3.30
C LYS A 142 -7.16 0.93 3.03
N ALA A 143 -6.02 1.61 2.97
CA ALA A 143 -4.75 1.04 2.51
C ALA A 143 -4.33 -0.28 3.22
N PRO A 144 -4.48 -0.45 4.56
CA PRO A 144 -4.07 -1.68 5.25
C PRO A 144 -4.76 -2.95 4.76
N GLN A 145 -5.97 -2.84 4.19
CA GLN A 145 -6.73 -4.00 3.74
C GLN A 145 -6.01 -4.79 2.64
N ALA A 146 -5.20 -4.10 1.81
CA ALA A 146 -4.43 -4.76 0.76
C ALA A 146 -3.39 -5.73 1.36
N SER A 147 -2.58 -5.27 2.32
CA SER A 147 -1.57 -6.13 2.96
C SER A 147 -2.21 -7.22 3.82
N LEU A 148 -3.31 -6.92 4.51
CA LEU A 148 -4.07 -7.90 5.29
C LEU A 148 -4.60 -9.05 4.43
N ARG A 149 -5.09 -8.74 3.23
CA ARG A 149 -5.56 -9.72 2.25
C ARG A 149 -4.43 -10.55 1.67
N VAL A 150 -3.33 -9.91 1.25
CA VAL A 150 -2.18 -10.61 0.66
C VAL A 150 -1.58 -11.60 1.65
N THR A 151 -1.35 -11.18 2.91
CA THR A 151 -0.80 -12.06 3.95
C THR A 151 -1.66 -13.30 4.19
N ARG A 152 -2.98 -13.18 4.02
CA ARG A 152 -3.96 -14.26 4.23
C ARG A 152 -4.35 -14.99 2.95
N SER A 153 -3.77 -14.64 1.79
CA SER A 153 -4.20 -15.13 0.47
C SER A 153 -5.71 -15.01 0.25
N ALA A 154 -6.33 -13.96 0.82
CA ALA A 154 -7.78 -13.80 0.87
C ALA A 154 -8.26 -12.70 -0.08
N LYS A 155 -9.35 -12.96 -0.82
CA LYS A 155 -10.01 -11.92 -1.62
C LYS A 155 -10.85 -10.96 -0.78
N VAL A 156 -11.40 -11.46 0.33
CA VAL A 156 -12.28 -10.74 1.25
C VAL A 156 -11.81 -11.02 2.68
N LEU A 157 -11.80 -9.98 3.51
CA LEU A 157 -11.51 -10.09 4.95
C LEU A 157 -12.82 -10.30 5.70
N ILE A 158 -12.81 -11.20 6.70
CA ILE A 158 -13.96 -11.44 7.57
C ILE A 158 -13.49 -11.18 9.00
N PHE A 159 -14.17 -10.25 9.67
CA PHE A 159 -13.87 -9.86 11.04
C PHE A 159 -14.57 -10.80 12.05
N PRO A 160 -13.96 -11.14 13.21
CA PRO A 160 -12.56 -10.88 13.55
C PRO A 160 -11.62 -11.75 12.71
N LEU A 161 -10.46 -11.19 12.36
CA LEU A 161 -9.42 -11.93 11.67
C LEU A 161 -8.87 -13.03 12.57
N GLN A 162 -8.47 -14.12 11.92
CA GLN A 162 -7.67 -15.19 12.50
C GLN A 162 -6.22 -15.09 12.01
N GLN A 163 -5.35 -15.93 12.59
CA GLN A 163 -3.98 -16.08 12.10
C GLN A 163 -3.99 -16.50 10.62
N PRO A 164 -3.07 -15.97 9.78
CA PRO A 164 -2.99 -16.35 8.37
C PRO A 164 -2.72 -17.83 8.13
N ASP A 165 -1.92 -18.46 8.99
CA ASP A 165 -1.61 -19.88 8.99
C ASP A 165 -1.29 -20.36 10.41
N THR A 166 -2.11 -21.20 11.03
CA THR A 166 -1.82 -21.66 12.41
C THR A 166 -0.75 -22.75 12.48
N GLN A 167 -0.35 -23.32 11.34
CA GLN A 167 0.65 -24.41 11.28
C GLN A 167 2.06 -23.89 10.99
N ALA A 168 2.17 -22.67 10.47
CA ALA A 168 3.43 -22.03 10.19
C ALA A 168 4.04 -21.44 11.47
N GLU A 169 5.37 -21.48 11.60
CA GLU A 169 6.10 -21.02 12.79
C GLU A 169 5.84 -19.54 13.11
N PHE A 170 5.77 -18.71 12.06
CA PHE A 170 5.49 -17.27 12.17
C PHE A 170 4.11 -16.91 11.64
N TYR A 171 3.17 -17.84 11.77
CA TYR A 171 1.76 -17.70 11.44
C TYR A 171 1.45 -17.30 9.98
N GLY A 172 2.38 -17.51 9.05
CA GLY A 172 2.22 -17.21 7.62
C GLY A 172 2.69 -15.81 7.21
N TYR A 173 3.20 -15.00 8.15
CA TYR A 173 3.79 -13.70 7.84
C TYR A 173 5.14 -13.80 7.10
N GLU A 174 5.79 -14.96 7.13
CA GLU A 174 7.08 -15.29 6.52
C GLU A 174 6.98 -15.80 5.07
N ARG A 175 5.77 -16.00 4.55
CA ARG A 175 5.52 -16.68 3.26
C ARG A 175 6.13 -15.99 2.04
N GLN A 176 6.39 -14.68 2.10
CA GLN A 176 7.04 -13.98 1.01
C GLN A 176 8.54 -14.24 1.04
N THR A 177 9.08 -14.69 -0.09
CA THR A 177 10.52 -14.72 -0.31
C THR A 177 11.02 -13.39 -0.88
N ILE A 178 12.26 -13.05 -0.53
CA ILE A 178 13.00 -11.93 -1.10
C ILE A 178 14.36 -12.45 -1.61
N PRO A 179 14.85 -11.93 -2.76
CA PRO A 179 16.16 -12.26 -3.26
C PRO A 179 17.22 -11.75 -2.29
N ASN A 180 18.16 -12.62 -1.93
CA ASN A 180 19.31 -12.26 -1.11
C ASN A 180 20.54 -11.97 -1.99
N ALA A 181 21.61 -11.44 -1.39
CA ALA A 181 22.83 -11.04 -2.10
C ALA A 181 23.54 -12.20 -2.84
N ASP A 182 23.30 -13.44 -2.42
CA ASP A 182 23.78 -14.68 -3.05
C ASP A 182 22.89 -15.15 -4.22
N GLY A 183 21.82 -14.41 -4.54
CA GLY A 183 20.84 -14.77 -5.57
C GLY A 183 19.85 -15.84 -5.15
N VAL A 184 19.87 -16.27 -3.87
CA VAL A 184 18.93 -17.26 -3.33
C VAL A 184 17.79 -16.55 -2.63
N ASP A 185 16.57 -16.93 -2.99
CA ASP A 185 15.36 -16.45 -2.34
C ASP A 185 15.24 -16.95 -0.90
N ARG A 186 14.99 -16.04 0.04
CA ARG A 186 14.81 -16.35 1.47
C ARG A 186 13.49 -15.83 2.00
N GLN A 187 12.88 -16.57 2.92
CA GLN A 187 11.69 -16.12 3.64
C GLN A 187 11.94 -14.76 4.33
N SER A 188 10.88 -13.98 4.47
CA SER A 188 11.00 -12.60 4.98
C SER A 188 9.84 -12.16 5.84
N SER A 189 10.12 -11.27 6.80
CA SER A 189 9.16 -10.56 7.65
C SER A 189 8.55 -9.32 6.97
N LYS A 190 8.73 -9.17 5.65
CA LYS A 190 8.34 -7.94 4.93
C LYS A 190 6.85 -7.65 4.96
N TRP A 191 5.99 -8.67 4.87
CA TRP A 191 4.54 -8.50 5.00
C TRP A 191 4.10 -8.12 6.40
N LEU A 192 4.80 -8.59 7.44
CA LEU A 192 4.59 -8.13 8.81
C LEU A 192 4.88 -6.63 8.92
N VAL A 193 6.06 -6.20 8.45
CA VAL A 193 6.44 -4.78 8.47
C VAL A 193 5.49 -3.91 7.64
N ALA A 194 5.09 -4.39 6.45
CA ALA A 194 4.14 -3.68 5.60
C ALA A 194 2.77 -3.56 6.28
N THR A 195 2.25 -4.63 6.88
CA THR A 195 0.94 -4.65 7.54
C THR A 195 0.92 -3.72 8.74
N VAL A 196 1.86 -3.88 9.67
CA VAL A 196 1.92 -3.03 10.87
C VAL A 196 2.16 -1.56 10.51
N GLY A 197 3.05 -1.30 9.54
CA GLY A 197 3.33 0.06 9.07
C GLY A 197 2.14 0.74 8.40
N TRP A 198 1.38 0.03 7.56
CA TRP A 198 0.17 0.57 6.95
C TRP A 198 -0.93 0.82 7.98
N ILE A 199 -1.12 -0.07 8.95
CA ILE A 199 -2.08 0.14 10.04
C ILE A 199 -1.68 1.38 10.86
N ALA A 200 -0.42 1.51 11.25
CA ALA A 200 0.07 2.68 11.97
C ALA A 200 -0.19 3.97 11.17
N THR A 201 0.08 3.96 9.86
CA THR A 201 -0.22 5.09 8.95
C THR A 201 -1.70 5.44 8.95
N ALA A 202 -2.58 4.44 8.85
CA ALA A 202 -4.03 4.63 8.85
C ALA A 202 -4.52 5.28 10.16
N LEU A 203 -4.07 4.75 11.29
CA LEU A 203 -4.46 5.23 12.61
C LEU A 203 -3.94 6.65 12.88
N VAL A 204 -2.68 6.94 12.52
CA VAL A 204 -2.11 8.29 12.61
C VAL A 204 -2.90 9.26 11.74
N ALA A 205 -3.13 8.92 10.48
CA ALA A 205 -3.91 9.76 9.57
C ALA A 205 -5.30 10.05 10.13
N HIS A 206 -6.01 9.02 10.60
CA HIS A 206 -7.35 9.16 11.15
C HIS A 206 -7.40 10.08 12.37
N ARG A 207 -6.47 9.92 13.31
CA ARG A 207 -6.43 10.70 14.56
C ARG A 207 -5.93 12.12 14.38
N THR A 208 -4.91 12.31 13.56
CA THR A 208 -4.16 13.59 13.46
C THR A 208 -4.48 14.40 12.23
N LYS A 209 -5.12 13.77 11.22
CA LYS A 209 -5.35 14.36 9.89
C LYS A 209 -4.06 14.69 9.13
N GLN A 210 -2.90 14.23 9.60
CA GLN A 210 -1.60 14.47 8.99
C GLN A 210 -1.26 13.45 7.91
N TYR A 211 -0.52 13.92 6.91
CA TYR A 211 0.10 13.06 5.89
C TYR A 211 1.26 12.27 6.50
N VAL A 212 1.43 11.03 6.05
CA VAL A 212 2.53 10.14 6.49
C VAL A 212 3.23 9.62 5.23
N GLY A 213 4.45 10.10 5.00
CA GLY A 213 5.20 9.83 3.77
C GLY A 213 6.14 8.63 3.82
N SER A 214 6.47 8.14 5.02
CA SER A 214 7.37 6.99 5.16
C SER A 214 7.04 6.08 6.34
N LYS A 215 7.57 4.85 6.29
CA LYS A 215 7.44 3.88 7.39
C LYS A 215 8.05 4.41 8.70
N GLY A 216 9.21 5.06 8.63
CA GLY A 216 9.86 5.64 9.82
C GLY A 216 9.07 6.82 10.40
N GLU A 217 8.52 7.67 9.54
CA GLU A 217 7.61 8.75 9.96
C GLU A 217 6.33 8.20 10.61
N ALA A 218 5.76 7.12 10.07
CA ALA A 218 4.60 6.46 10.66
C ALA A 218 4.88 6.02 12.10
N VAL A 219 6.04 5.40 12.35
CA VAL A 219 6.46 4.96 13.70
C VAL A 219 6.62 6.15 14.64
N GLN A 220 7.32 7.20 14.20
CA GLN A 220 7.55 8.38 15.03
C GLN A 220 6.25 9.12 15.37
N LEU A 221 5.35 9.29 14.40
CA LEU A 221 4.05 9.90 14.63
C LEU A 221 3.15 9.03 15.49
N TYR A 222 3.18 7.70 15.33
CA TYR A 222 2.43 6.78 16.18
C TYR A 222 2.86 6.93 17.64
N LYS A 223 4.18 6.89 17.90
CA LYS A 223 4.75 7.07 19.23
C LYS A 223 4.40 8.42 19.87
N THR A 224 4.44 9.50 19.09
CA THR A 224 4.28 10.85 19.65
C THR A 224 2.83 11.33 19.71
N GLN A 225 1.94 10.81 18.84
CA GLN A 225 0.56 11.31 18.71
C GLN A 225 -0.50 10.30 19.16
N ILE A 226 -0.21 8.99 19.11
CA ILE A 226 -1.14 7.94 19.56
C ILE A 226 -0.73 7.43 20.93
N ASN A 227 0.51 6.92 21.04
CA ASN A 227 1.15 6.46 22.27
C ASN A 227 0.27 5.52 23.13
N ASP A 228 -0.29 4.47 22.53
CA ASP A 228 -1.12 3.48 23.22
C ASP A 228 -0.37 2.15 23.41
N GLN A 229 -1.10 1.11 23.85
CA GLN A 229 -0.55 -0.23 24.09
C GLN A 229 0.13 -0.89 22.87
N TRP A 230 -0.15 -0.44 21.64
CA TRP A 230 0.44 -0.98 20.42
C TRP A 230 1.74 -0.29 20.00
N THR A 231 2.13 0.79 20.69
CA THR A 231 3.33 1.57 20.35
C THR A 231 4.57 0.69 20.32
N THR A 232 4.75 -0.18 21.33
CA THR A 232 5.88 -1.11 21.41
C THR A 232 5.93 -2.06 20.20
N LEU A 233 4.78 -2.60 19.77
CA LEU A 233 4.70 -3.46 18.59
C LEU A 233 5.14 -2.71 17.33
N VAL A 234 4.62 -1.50 17.12
CA VAL A 234 4.95 -0.68 15.95
C VAL A 234 6.44 -0.35 15.90
N GLU A 235 7.03 0.02 17.04
CA GLU A 235 8.47 0.27 17.16
C GLU A 235 9.31 -0.99 16.93
N GLN A 236 8.97 -2.10 17.59
CA GLN A 236 9.75 -3.33 17.49
C GLN A 236 9.68 -3.98 16.11
N VAL A 237 8.53 -3.95 15.43
CA VAL A 237 8.43 -4.45 14.05
C VAL A 237 9.27 -3.58 13.12
N TYR A 238 9.30 -2.27 13.31
CA TYR A 238 10.16 -1.42 12.49
C TYR A 238 11.64 -1.61 12.81
N GLU A 239 12.01 -1.69 14.09
CA GLU A 239 13.40 -1.79 14.48
C GLU A 239 13.96 -3.19 14.24
N GLN A 240 13.35 -4.23 14.81
CA GLN A 240 13.87 -5.60 14.72
C GLN A 240 13.73 -6.14 13.29
N CYS A 241 12.50 -6.16 12.75
CA CYS A 241 12.27 -6.82 11.47
C CYS A 241 12.91 -6.07 10.31
N ARG A 242 12.86 -4.74 10.28
CA ARG A 242 13.43 -3.96 9.17
C ARG A 242 14.87 -3.53 9.41
N ASN A 243 15.19 -2.91 10.54
CA ASN A 243 16.51 -2.29 10.74
C ASN A 243 17.57 -3.31 11.19
N CYS A 244 17.24 -4.24 12.10
CA CYS A 244 18.18 -5.25 12.57
C CYS A 244 18.28 -6.45 11.62
N TRP A 245 17.14 -7.06 11.26
CA TRP A 245 17.10 -8.28 10.46
C TRP A 245 17.03 -8.02 8.96
N HIS A 246 16.93 -6.76 8.53
CA HIS A 246 16.83 -6.39 7.12
C HIS A 246 15.76 -7.18 6.36
N TYR A 247 14.59 -7.34 6.98
CA TYR A 247 13.45 -8.13 6.53
C TYR A 247 13.64 -9.65 6.51
N LEU A 248 14.82 -10.20 6.82
CA LEU A 248 15.02 -11.64 6.86
C LEU A 248 14.40 -12.25 8.12
N ILE A 249 14.11 -13.55 8.06
CA ILE A 249 13.81 -14.34 9.26
C ILE A 249 15.13 -14.58 10.01
N PRO A 250 15.21 -14.29 11.31
CA PRO A 250 16.43 -14.49 12.08
C PRO A 250 16.76 -15.98 12.25
N GLU A 251 18.06 -16.29 12.33
CA GLU A 251 18.57 -17.66 12.52
C GLU A 251 18.59 -18.07 14.01
N GLY A 252 18.84 -17.12 14.91
CA GLY A 252 18.99 -17.38 16.35
C GLY A 252 17.65 -17.60 17.06
N GLU A 253 17.59 -18.63 17.92
CA GLU A 253 16.37 -19.02 18.64
C GLU A 253 15.70 -17.88 19.42
N ALA A 254 16.49 -17.05 20.11
CA ALA A 254 15.95 -15.92 20.87
C ALA A 254 15.25 -14.88 19.96
N ASP A 255 15.85 -14.55 18.82
CA ASP A 255 15.28 -13.61 17.85
C ASP A 255 14.05 -14.20 17.15
N ARG A 256 14.03 -15.52 16.92
CA ARG A 256 12.85 -16.22 16.38
C ARG A 256 11.68 -16.17 17.35
N GLN A 257 11.93 -16.35 18.65
CA GLN A 257 10.90 -16.20 19.67
C GLN A 257 10.34 -14.77 19.71
N ILE A 258 11.21 -13.76 19.54
CA ILE A 258 10.77 -12.36 19.40
C ILE A 258 9.87 -12.21 18.17
N LEU A 259 10.30 -12.70 17.00
CA LEU A 259 9.50 -12.61 15.78
C LEU A 259 8.14 -13.31 15.92
N GLN A 260 8.10 -14.48 16.54
CA GLN A 260 6.86 -15.21 16.80
C GLN A 260 5.90 -14.39 17.67
N SER A 261 6.40 -13.76 18.74
CA SER A 261 5.60 -12.85 19.58
C SER A 261 5.06 -11.67 18.78
N LEU A 262 5.90 -11.02 17.95
CA LEU A 262 5.47 -9.90 17.11
C LEU A 262 4.38 -10.31 16.10
N CYS A 263 4.47 -11.51 15.53
CA CYS A 263 3.44 -12.03 14.63
C CYS A 263 2.11 -12.29 15.35
N GLN A 264 2.16 -12.75 16.61
CA GLN A 264 0.97 -12.93 17.44
C GLN A 264 0.30 -11.58 17.74
N ASP A 265 1.07 -10.61 18.22
CA ASP A 265 0.59 -9.26 18.53
C ASP A 265 0.05 -8.52 17.29
N ALA A 266 0.63 -8.78 16.12
CA ALA A 266 0.16 -8.20 14.86
C ALA A 266 -1.26 -8.63 14.48
N LEU A 267 -1.72 -9.82 14.90
CA LEU A 267 -3.11 -10.23 14.71
C LEU A 267 -4.05 -9.32 15.51
N ASP A 268 -3.76 -9.14 16.80
CA ASP A 268 -4.60 -8.34 17.68
C ASP A 268 -4.60 -6.87 17.27
N PHE A 269 -3.44 -6.35 16.84
CA PHE A 269 -3.35 -5.01 16.27
C PHE A 269 -4.16 -4.87 14.97
N SER A 270 -4.17 -5.89 14.12
CA SER A 270 -4.99 -5.92 12.90
C SER A 270 -6.48 -5.88 13.22
N ASN A 271 -6.93 -6.63 14.24
CA ASN A 271 -8.31 -6.62 14.71
C ASN A 271 -8.68 -5.28 15.38
N HIS A 272 -7.77 -4.69 16.16
CA HIS A 272 -7.95 -3.35 16.72
C HIS A 272 -8.18 -2.30 15.63
N TYR A 273 -7.36 -2.31 14.57
CA TYR A 273 -7.57 -1.45 13.41
C TYR A 273 -8.91 -1.69 12.73
N LEU A 274 -9.32 -2.95 12.53
CA LEU A 274 -10.61 -3.23 11.89
C LEU A 274 -11.80 -2.75 12.73
N THR A 275 -11.71 -2.78 14.06
CA THR A 275 -12.72 -2.16 14.93
C THR A 275 -12.81 -0.65 14.70
N ILE A 276 -11.67 0.05 14.56
CA ILE A 276 -11.65 1.48 14.26
C ILE A 276 -12.19 1.75 12.84
N TYR A 277 -11.77 0.94 11.86
CA TYR A 277 -12.21 1.04 10.48
C TYR A 277 -13.72 0.78 10.33
N ARG A 278 -14.28 -0.16 11.09
CA ARG A 278 -15.74 -0.40 11.19
C ARG A 278 -16.47 0.89 11.55
N ASN A 279 -16.07 1.55 12.64
CA ASN A 279 -16.72 2.77 13.11
C ASN A 279 -16.56 3.92 12.10
N PHE A 280 -15.39 4.03 11.49
CA PHE A 280 -15.13 5.00 10.43
C PHE A 280 -16.04 4.80 9.20
N VAL A 281 -16.21 3.55 8.75
CA VAL A 281 -17.11 3.22 7.65
C VAL A 281 -18.56 3.48 8.04
N LEU A 282 -19.00 3.05 9.22
CA LEU A 282 -20.37 3.24 9.68
C LEU A 282 -20.74 4.73 9.75
N HIS A 283 -19.88 5.56 10.34
CA HIS A 283 -20.06 7.01 10.34
C HIS A 283 -20.15 7.57 8.92
N THR A 284 -19.30 7.11 8.00
CA THR A 284 -19.32 7.56 6.60
C THR A 284 -20.58 7.15 5.86
N LEU A 285 -21.12 5.96 6.12
CA LEU A 285 -22.40 5.50 5.54
C LEU A 285 -23.56 6.36 6.04
N SER A 286 -23.58 6.70 7.32
CA SER A 286 -24.68 7.45 7.93
C SER A 286 -24.64 8.95 7.66
N GLU A 287 -23.46 9.56 7.67
CA GLU A 287 -23.30 11.03 7.68
C GLU A 287 -22.48 11.57 6.49
N GLY A 288 -21.84 10.70 5.71
CA GLY A 288 -21.03 11.13 4.57
C GLY A 288 -21.84 11.70 3.42
N MET A 289 -21.17 12.46 2.55
CA MET A 289 -21.75 12.87 1.26
C MET A 289 -21.96 11.66 0.35
N SER A 290 -22.86 11.75 -0.63
CA SER A 290 -23.22 10.59 -1.48
C SER A 290 -22.03 9.89 -2.16
N GLN A 291 -20.98 10.63 -2.52
CA GLN A 291 -19.75 10.04 -3.07
C GLN A 291 -18.95 9.26 -2.01
N GLN A 292 -18.85 9.78 -0.79
CA GLN A 292 -18.17 9.09 0.32
C GLN A 292 -18.97 7.85 0.75
N GLN A 293 -20.29 7.97 0.85
CA GLN A 293 -21.20 6.85 1.11
C GLN A 293 -21.07 5.75 0.05
N LEU A 294 -20.98 6.13 -1.23
CA LEU A 294 -20.79 5.20 -2.33
C LEU A 294 -19.47 4.43 -2.18
N LEU A 295 -18.35 5.14 -1.96
CA LEU A 295 -17.05 4.51 -1.75
C LEU A 295 -17.03 3.60 -0.51
N ALA A 296 -17.65 4.03 0.59
CA ALA A 296 -17.79 3.23 1.81
C ALA A 296 -18.58 1.94 1.54
N THR A 297 -19.69 2.06 0.82
CA THR A 297 -20.57 0.95 0.45
C THR A 297 -19.85 -0.07 -0.44
N GLU A 298 -19.09 0.38 -1.43
CA GLU A 298 -18.32 -0.51 -2.31
C GLU A 298 -17.18 -1.22 -1.58
N ASN A 299 -16.55 -0.55 -0.59
CA ASN A 299 -15.47 -1.14 0.19
C ASN A 299 -15.93 -2.20 1.20
N LEU A 300 -17.19 -2.16 1.66
CA LEU A 300 -17.74 -3.20 2.55
C LEU A 300 -17.77 -4.60 1.92
N ALA A 301 -17.75 -4.71 0.58
CA ALA A 301 -17.58 -6.00 -0.08
C ALA A 301 -16.17 -6.61 0.10
N GLN A 302 -15.20 -5.83 0.59
CA GLN A 302 -13.82 -6.28 0.81
C GLN A 302 -13.51 -6.63 2.28
N VAL A 303 -14.32 -6.11 3.22
CA VAL A 303 -14.21 -6.35 4.67
C VAL A 303 -15.61 -6.55 5.23
N ILE A 304 -15.90 -7.78 5.62
CA ILE A 304 -17.21 -8.19 6.14
C ILE A 304 -17.14 -8.23 7.66
N TYR A 305 -18.16 -7.64 8.29
CA TYR A 305 -18.43 -7.74 9.72
C TYR A 305 -19.68 -8.61 9.89
N PRO A 306 -19.53 -9.91 10.18
CA PRO A 306 -20.65 -10.80 10.41
C PRO A 306 -21.52 -10.29 11.55
N ASP A 307 -22.84 -10.47 11.43
CA ASP A 307 -23.83 -10.14 12.45
C ASP A 307 -23.85 -8.67 12.90
N ASP A 308 -23.27 -7.77 12.10
CA ASP A 308 -23.23 -6.35 12.39
C ASP A 308 -24.52 -5.64 11.96
N GLN A 309 -25.49 -5.61 12.87
CA GLN A 309 -26.80 -5.01 12.60
C GLN A 309 -26.72 -3.51 12.28
N GLU A 310 -25.72 -2.78 12.78
CA GLU A 310 -25.58 -1.35 12.48
C GLU A 310 -25.21 -1.13 11.01
N ILE A 311 -24.28 -1.94 10.48
CA ILE A 311 -23.92 -1.90 9.06
C ILE A 311 -25.09 -2.33 8.18
N VAL A 312 -25.81 -3.40 8.56
CA VAL A 312 -27.01 -3.86 7.83
C VAL A 312 -28.05 -2.74 7.76
N ASN A 313 -28.39 -2.14 8.90
CA ASN A 313 -29.36 -1.04 8.97
C ASN A 313 -28.91 0.18 8.14
N ALA A 314 -27.61 0.51 8.16
CA ALA A 314 -27.07 1.60 7.34
C ALA A 314 -27.21 1.30 5.84
N LEU A 315 -26.89 0.08 5.39
CA LEU A 315 -27.07 -0.34 4.00
C LEU A 315 -28.55 -0.30 3.60
N GLU A 316 -29.47 -0.82 4.41
CA GLU A 316 -30.92 -0.77 4.14
C GLU A 316 -31.44 0.67 3.98
N LYS A 317 -30.96 1.60 4.81
CA LYS A 317 -31.28 3.03 4.67
C LYS A 317 -30.79 3.58 3.33
N LEU A 318 -29.57 3.22 2.91
CA LEU A 318 -29.01 3.65 1.63
C LEU A 318 -29.71 3.04 0.42
N GLN A 319 -30.32 1.87 0.54
CA GLN A 319 -31.18 1.31 -0.51
C GLN A 319 -32.44 2.14 -0.76
N LYS A 320 -32.86 2.95 0.22
CA LYS A 320 -33.98 3.90 0.08
C LYS A 320 -33.52 5.29 -0.38
N SER A 321 -32.23 5.45 -0.70
CA SER A 321 -31.69 6.73 -1.18
C SER A 321 -32.28 7.14 -2.53
N ASN A 322 -32.50 8.45 -2.68
CA ASN A 322 -32.86 9.07 -3.96
C ASN A 322 -31.69 9.05 -4.96
N HIS A 323 -30.46 8.82 -4.50
CA HIS A 323 -29.29 8.72 -5.35
C HIS A 323 -29.15 7.33 -5.96
N GLU A 324 -29.45 7.19 -7.26
CA GLU A 324 -29.54 5.90 -7.95
C GLU A 324 -28.28 5.02 -7.82
N LYS A 325 -27.09 5.59 -8.05
CA LYS A 325 -25.83 4.83 -7.94
C LYS A 325 -25.61 4.26 -6.55
N LEU A 326 -25.90 5.05 -5.52
CA LEU A 326 -25.74 4.67 -4.12
C LEU A 326 -26.72 3.56 -3.74
N ARG A 327 -27.99 3.70 -4.13
CA ARG A 327 -29.00 2.64 -3.96
C ARG A 327 -28.57 1.33 -4.60
N LYS A 328 -28.12 1.36 -5.86
CA LYS A 328 -27.63 0.17 -6.58
C LYS A 328 -26.41 -0.46 -5.88
N ALA A 329 -25.45 0.35 -5.44
CA ALA A 329 -24.28 -0.12 -4.71
C ALA A 329 -24.68 -0.79 -3.38
N ALA A 330 -25.61 -0.19 -2.62
CA ALA A 330 -26.07 -0.75 -1.35
C ALA A 330 -26.74 -2.12 -1.51
N CYS A 331 -27.64 -2.27 -2.48
CA CYS A 331 -28.26 -3.57 -2.79
C CYS A 331 -27.20 -4.62 -3.21
N LYS A 332 -26.26 -4.23 -4.08
CA LYS A 332 -25.20 -5.14 -4.55
C LYS A 332 -24.28 -5.58 -3.42
N THR A 333 -23.87 -4.65 -2.56
CA THR A 333 -22.99 -4.94 -1.42
C THR A 333 -23.69 -5.87 -0.44
N GLU A 334 -24.94 -5.59 -0.06
CA GLU A 334 -25.69 -6.46 0.86
C GLU A 334 -25.84 -7.88 0.29
N TYR A 335 -26.20 -8.01 -0.99
CA TYR A 335 -26.29 -9.30 -1.68
C TYR A 335 -24.95 -10.04 -1.66
N THR A 336 -23.85 -9.34 -1.95
CA THR A 336 -22.50 -9.91 -1.94
C THR A 336 -22.10 -10.41 -0.55
N ILE A 337 -22.42 -9.65 0.50
CA ILE A 337 -22.15 -10.03 1.89
C ILE A 337 -22.91 -11.32 2.23
N LYS A 338 -24.22 -11.39 1.95
CA LYS A 338 -25.04 -12.57 2.21
C LYS A 338 -24.48 -13.81 1.48
N GLN A 339 -24.16 -13.69 0.19
CA GLN A 339 -23.56 -14.78 -0.56
C GLN A 339 -22.24 -15.30 0.03
N ILE A 340 -21.39 -14.43 0.55
CA ILE A 340 -20.11 -14.85 1.14
C ILE A 340 -20.30 -15.53 2.49
N LEU A 341 -21.29 -15.09 3.27
CA LEU A 341 -21.61 -15.68 4.58
C LEU A 341 -22.34 -17.02 4.43
N ASP A 342 -23.21 -17.19 3.44
CA ASP A 342 -23.98 -18.43 3.21
C ASP A 342 -23.13 -19.61 2.67
N VAL A 343 -21.94 -19.32 2.11
CA VAL A 343 -21.02 -20.33 1.53
C VAL A 343 -20.05 -20.91 2.56
N LYS A 344 -20.06 -20.40 3.80
CA LYS A 344 -19.22 -20.87 4.90
C LYS A 344 -20.02 -21.66 5.92
#